data_AF-A0A090DUN0-F1
#
_entry.id   AF-A0A090DUN0-F1
#
_cell.length_a   1.000
_cell.length_b   1.000
_cell.length_c   1.000
_cell.angle_alpha   90.00
_cell.angle_beta   90.00
_cell.angle_gamma   90.00
#
_symmetry.space_group_name_H-M   'P 1'
#
loop_
_entity.id
_entity.type
_entity.pdbx_description
1 polymer ?
#
loop_
_entity_poly.entity_id
_entity_poly.type
_entity_poly.pdbx_seq_one_letter_code
_entity_poly.pdbx_strand_id
1 'polypeptide(L)'
;MHQNTTPRPPAPNDVRLRKLLDDTLTAPHWPEGFVMRVFEHRDAQALHALLQEVFDDGADGPFDDWWPRIAGDAEFDPALCFLAIDGKGLLAGAALCWTSGFVKDLAVHPESRRQGLGEALMRHVFLTFRERGATHVDLKTNTVKNTAAFRFYERLGMIPVDWEG
;
A
#
# COMPACT_ATOMS: atom_id res chain seq x y z
N MET A 1 11.16 -20.15 -16.36
CA MET A 1 12.37 -19.70 -15.63
C MET A 1 11.90 -18.81 -14.52
N HIS A 2 11.73 -19.35 -13.31
CA HIS A 2 11.35 -18.57 -12.13
C HIS A 2 12.54 -17.69 -11.78
N GLN A 3 12.40 -16.37 -11.96
CA GLN A 3 13.37 -15.45 -11.41
C GLN A 3 13.17 -15.49 -9.89
N ASN A 4 14.08 -16.16 -9.19
CA ASN A 4 14.25 -16.01 -7.75
C ASN A 4 14.64 -14.55 -7.51
N THR A 5 13.64 -13.70 -7.30
CA THR A 5 13.84 -12.31 -6.92
C THR A 5 14.25 -12.32 -5.46
N THR A 6 15.54 -12.54 -5.19
CA THR A 6 16.09 -12.31 -3.85
C THR A 6 15.69 -10.88 -3.47
N PRO A 7 15.01 -10.66 -2.33
CA PRO A 7 14.60 -9.33 -1.92
C PRO A 7 15.81 -8.41 -1.96
N ARG A 8 15.68 -7.24 -2.61
CA ARG A 8 16.75 -6.24 -2.60
C ARG A 8 17.07 -5.95 -1.12
N PRO A 9 18.34 -6.02 -0.70
CA PRO A 9 18.68 -5.71 0.69
C PRO A 9 18.19 -4.30 1.04
N PRO A 10 17.77 -4.06 2.29
CA PRO A 10 17.27 -2.75 2.72
C PRO A 10 18.28 -1.66 2.38
N ALA A 11 17.81 -0.54 1.82
CA ALA A 11 18.68 0.61 1.61
C ALA A 11 19.00 1.28 2.96
N PRO A 12 20.05 2.13 3.05
CA PRO A 12 20.30 2.89 4.27
C PRO A 12 19.06 3.65 4.74
N ASN A 13 18.73 3.50 6.02
CA ASN A 13 17.55 4.08 6.68
C ASN A 13 16.20 3.49 6.25
N ASP A 14 16.18 2.40 5.48
CA ASP A 14 14.96 1.61 5.30
C ASP A 14 14.61 0.91 6.62
N VAL A 15 13.34 0.99 6.99
CA VAL A 15 12.76 0.38 8.17
C VAL A 15 11.55 -0.45 7.77
N ARG A 16 11.41 -1.63 8.38
CA ARG A 16 10.17 -2.41 8.35
C ARG A 16 9.29 -1.94 9.50
N LEU A 17 8.05 -1.58 9.19
CA LEU A 17 7.05 -1.23 10.20
C LEU A 17 6.00 -2.32 10.26
N ARG A 18 5.57 -2.66 11.48
CA ARG A 18 4.56 -3.68 11.77
C ARG A 18 3.37 -3.09 12.50
N LYS A 19 2.16 -3.45 12.07
CA LYS A 19 0.92 -3.27 12.82
C LYS A 19 0.47 -4.62 13.36
N LEU A 20 0.29 -4.75 14.68
CA LEU A 20 -0.43 -5.90 15.24
C LEU A 20 -1.94 -5.74 15.00
N LEU A 21 -2.59 -6.83 14.60
CA LEU A 21 -4.02 -6.87 14.27
C LEU A 21 -4.81 -7.45 15.45
N ASP A 22 -5.07 -6.61 16.45
CA ASP A 22 -5.81 -6.98 17.65
C ASP A 22 -7.23 -6.38 17.66
N ASP A 23 -7.91 -6.47 18.80
CA ASP A 23 -9.27 -5.95 18.98
C ASP A 23 -9.33 -4.42 19.09
N THR A 24 -8.19 -3.73 19.12
CA THR A 24 -8.11 -2.26 19.17
C THR A 24 -8.15 -1.60 17.79
N LEU A 25 -8.16 -2.38 16.71
CA LEU A 25 -8.28 -1.83 15.36
C LEU A 25 -9.57 -1.03 15.20
N THR A 26 -9.42 0.21 14.72
CA THR A 26 -10.55 1.09 14.44
C THR A 26 -10.99 0.95 12.98
N ALA A 27 -12.30 1.01 12.75
CA ALA A 27 -12.87 1.06 11.42
C ALA A 27 -12.36 2.24 10.58
N PRO A 28 -12.22 2.08 9.25
CA PRO A 28 -11.89 3.18 8.37
C PRO A 28 -13.01 4.23 8.35
N HIS A 29 -12.63 5.50 8.47
CA HIS A 29 -13.54 6.62 8.22
C HIS A 29 -13.27 7.18 6.83
N TRP A 30 -14.12 6.82 5.86
CA TRP A 30 -13.99 7.29 4.48
C TRP A 30 -14.40 8.77 4.40
N PRO A 31 -13.53 9.65 3.85
CA PRO A 31 -13.89 11.05 3.67
C PRO A 31 -15.03 11.19 2.65
N GLU A 32 -15.85 12.23 2.82
CA GLU A 32 -16.95 12.52 1.90
C GLU A 32 -16.43 12.68 0.46
N GLY A 33 -17.20 12.18 -0.51
CA GLY A 33 -16.84 12.26 -1.92
C GLY A 33 -15.84 11.21 -2.40
N PHE A 34 -15.46 10.25 -1.55
CA PHE A 34 -14.65 9.10 -1.95
C PHE A 34 -15.41 7.79 -1.75
N VAL A 35 -15.21 6.86 -2.69
CA VAL A 35 -15.71 5.49 -2.60
C VAL A 35 -14.54 4.53 -2.75
N MET A 36 -14.46 3.54 -1.86
CA MET A 36 -13.48 2.47 -1.99
C MET A 36 -14.09 1.27 -2.73
N ARG A 37 -13.32 0.70 -3.64
CA ARG A 37 -13.59 -0.61 -4.26
C ARG A 37 -12.30 -1.39 -4.45
N VAL A 38 -12.43 -2.69 -4.65
CA VAL A 38 -11.29 -3.53 -5.05
C VAL A 38 -10.91 -3.27 -6.51
N PHE A 39 -9.66 -3.60 -6.82
CA PHE A 39 -9.07 -3.53 -8.14
C PHE A 39 -9.75 -4.48 -9.14
N GLU A 40 -9.88 -4.01 -10.36
CA GLU A 40 -10.18 -4.81 -11.53
C GLU A 40 -9.05 -4.68 -12.55
N HIS A 41 -8.89 -5.67 -13.44
CA HIS A 41 -7.80 -5.67 -14.43
C HIS A 41 -7.72 -4.39 -15.28
N ARG A 42 -8.87 -3.74 -15.56
CA ARG A 42 -8.94 -2.47 -16.30
C ARG A 42 -8.30 -1.29 -15.57
N ASP A 43 -8.06 -1.40 -14.27
CA ASP A 43 -7.48 -0.36 -13.44
C ASP A 43 -5.95 -0.36 -13.47
N ALA A 44 -5.31 -1.37 -14.08
CA ALA A 44 -3.86 -1.56 -14.06
C ALA A 44 -3.11 -0.30 -14.53
N GLN A 45 -3.53 0.30 -15.65
CA GLN A 45 -2.89 1.53 -16.14
C GLN A 45 -3.10 2.72 -15.20
N ALA A 46 -4.30 2.88 -14.63
CA ALA A 46 -4.59 3.98 -13.71
C ALA A 46 -3.80 3.85 -12.41
N LEU A 47 -3.69 2.62 -11.88
CA LEU A 47 -2.88 2.32 -10.71
C LEU A 47 -1.40 2.62 -10.98
N HIS A 48 -0.85 2.14 -12.09
CA HIS A 48 0.54 2.44 -12.48
C HIS A 48 0.81 3.94 -12.60
N ALA A 49 -0.09 4.68 -13.27
CA ALA A 49 0.02 6.13 -13.41
C ALA A 49 0.02 6.85 -12.04
N LEU A 50 -0.86 6.44 -11.11
CA LEU A 50 -0.88 6.98 -9.75
C LEU A 50 0.44 6.69 -9.01
N LEU A 51 0.98 5.46 -9.12
CA LEU A 51 2.23 5.09 -8.46
C LEU A 51 3.41 5.91 -9.00
N GLN A 52 3.48 6.11 -10.32
CA GLN A 52 4.48 6.98 -10.95
C GLN A 52 4.39 8.43 -10.42
N GLU A 53 3.18 8.99 -10.39
CA GLU A 53 2.93 10.36 -9.90
C GLU A 53 3.33 10.52 -8.41
N VAL A 54 3.15 9.47 -7.59
CA VAL A 54 3.39 9.57 -6.14
C VAL A 54 4.84 9.30 -5.75
N PHE A 55 5.51 8.34 -6.39
CA PHE A 55 6.84 7.90 -5.97
C PHE A 55 8.00 8.50 -6.77
N ASP A 56 7.77 8.93 -8.02
CA ASP A 56 8.71 9.64 -8.92
C ASP A 56 10.21 9.27 -8.76
N ASP A 57 10.51 7.99 -8.54
CA ASP A 57 11.87 7.48 -8.33
C ASP A 57 12.32 6.55 -9.47
N GLY A 58 11.46 6.36 -10.47
CA GLY A 58 11.70 5.49 -11.63
C GLY A 58 11.78 4.00 -11.30
N ALA A 59 11.53 3.58 -10.05
CA ALA A 59 11.74 2.21 -9.62
C ALA A 59 10.78 1.22 -10.31
N ASP A 60 9.59 1.68 -10.67
CA ASP A 60 8.56 0.84 -11.28
C ASP A 60 8.66 0.72 -12.80
N GLY A 61 9.33 1.65 -13.48
CA GLY A 61 9.55 1.60 -14.93
C GLY A 61 8.28 1.72 -15.79
N PRO A 62 8.37 1.46 -17.11
CA PRO A 62 7.24 1.47 -18.03
C PRO A 62 6.16 0.44 -17.68
N PHE A 63 4.90 0.71 -18.05
CA PHE A 63 3.76 -0.17 -17.75
C PHE A 63 3.96 -1.60 -18.27
N ASP A 64 4.50 -1.75 -19.49
CA ASP A 64 4.68 -3.05 -20.13
C ASP A 64 5.71 -3.95 -19.43
N ASP A 65 6.61 -3.36 -18.63
CA ASP A 65 7.55 -4.09 -17.77
C ASP A 65 6.98 -4.28 -16.36
N TRP A 66 6.27 -3.26 -15.85
CA TRP A 66 5.70 -3.24 -14.51
C TRP A 66 4.57 -4.25 -14.35
N TRP A 67 3.58 -4.24 -15.23
CA TRP A 67 2.35 -5.02 -15.05
C TRP A 67 2.59 -6.54 -15.05
N PRO A 68 3.37 -7.12 -15.99
CA PRO A 68 3.67 -8.55 -15.95
C PRO A 68 4.38 -8.99 -14.65
N ARG A 69 5.21 -8.11 -14.07
CA ARG A 69 5.87 -8.37 -12.78
C ARG A 69 4.88 -8.38 -11.62
N ILE A 70 3.94 -7.44 -11.58
CA ILE A 70 2.92 -7.38 -10.53
C ILE A 70 1.91 -8.52 -10.69
N ALA A 71 1.28 -8.64 -11.86
CA ALA A 71 0.24 -9.62 -12.12
C ALA A 71 0.75 -11.08 -12.14
N GLY A 72 2.04 -11.27 -12.42
CA GLY A 72 2.70 -12.57 -12.40
C GLY A 72 3.29 -12.96 -11.05
N ASP A 73 3.25 -12.07 -10.04
CA ASP A 73 3.71 -12.39 -8.69
C ASP A 73 2.71 -13.35 -8.02
N ALA A 74 3.22 -14.37 -7.33
CA ALA A 74 2.39 -15.35 -6.64
C ALA A 74 1.61 -14.73 -5.46
N GLU A 75 2.08 -13.60 -4.93
CA GLU A 75 1.42 -12.90 -3.83
C GLU A 75 0.38 -11.88 -4.30
N PHE A 76 0.24 -11.64 -5.61
CA PHE A 76 -0.76 -10.72 -6.15
C PHE A 76 -2.18 -11.30 -6.07
N ASP A 77 -3.06 -10.57 -5.38
CA ASP A 77 -4.49 -10.83 -5.32
C ASP A 77 -5.25 -9.52 -5.61
N PRO A 78 -6.04 -9.42 -6.70
CA PRO A 78 -6.88 -8.25 -6.98
C PRO A 78 -7.77 -7.83 -5.81
N ALA A 79 -8.22 -8.77 -4.97
CA ALA A 79 -9.04 -8.49 -3.80
C ALA A 79 -8.26 -7.86 -2.62
N LEU A 80 -6.93 -7.75 -2.74
CA LEU A 80 -6.03 -7.06 -1.80
C LEU A 80 -5.40 -5.79 -2.40
N CYS A 81 -5.92 -5.34 -3.54
CA CYS A 81 -5.62 -4.02 -4.08
C CYS A 81 -6.87 -3.14 -3.95
N PHE A 82 -6.78 -2.16 -3.05
CA PHE A 82 -7.90 -1.28 -2.69
C PHE A 82 -7.74 0.07 -3.36
N LEU A 83 -8.76 0.48 -4.09
CA LEU A 83 -8.78 1.72 -4.87
C LEU A 83 -9.80 2.69 -4.27
N ALA A 84 -9.36 3.91 -3.99
CA ALA A 84 -10.23 5.02 -3.62
C ALA A 84 -10.50 5.89 -4.84
N ILE A 85 -11.76 6.00 -5.20
CA ILE A 85 -12.25 6.76 -6.36
C ILE A 85 -12.92 8.04 -5.85
N ASP A 86 -12.60 9.18 -6.46
CA ASP A 86 -13.23 10.47 -6.12
C ASP A 86 -14.63 10.62 -6.78
N GLY A 87 -15.34 11.68 -6.41
CA GLY A 87 -16.66 12.00 -6.96
C GLY A 87 -16.69 12.30 -8.46
N LYS A 88 -15.52 12.43 -9.12
CA LYS A 88 -15.40 12.58 -10.58
C LYS A 88 -15.11 11.25 -11.28
N GLY A 89 -14.97 10.15 -10.52
CA GLY A 89 -14.63 8.84 -11.04
C GLY A 89 -13.13 8.62 -11.26
N LEU A 90 -12.28 9.50 -10.73
CA LEU A 90 -10.82 9.41 -10.87
C LEU A 90 -10.19 8.64 -9.69
N LEU A 91 -9.10 7.93 -9.96
CA LEU A 91 -8.35 7.23 -8.93
C LEU A 91 -7.58 8.22 -8.05
N ALA A 92 -8.05 8.39 -6.81
CA ALA A 92 -7.49 9.34 -5.85
C ALA A 92 -6.50 8.71 -4.86
N GLY A 93 -6.56 7.40 -4.67
CA GLY A 93 -5.61 6.68 -3.83
C GLY A 93 -5.69 5.18 -4.02
N ALA A 94 -4.62 4.48 -3.66
CA ALA A 94 -4.54 3.04 -3.73
C ALA A 94 -3.70 2.47 -2.58
N ALA A 95 -4.07 1.27 -2.13
CA ALA A 95 -3.23 0.41 -1.31
C ALA A 95 -3.10 -0.95 -2.01
N LEU A 96 -1.89 -1.27 -2.47
CA LEU A 96 -1.56 -2.57 -3.07
C LEU A 96 -0.87 -3.43 -2.02
N CYS A 97 -1.49 -4.56 -1.68
CA CYS A 97 -0.97 -5.47 -0.68
C CYS A 97 -0.65 -6.84 -1.28
N TRP A 98 0.35 -7.48 -0.70
CA TRP A 98 0.68 -8.87 -0.93
C TRP A 98 -0.08 -9.77 0.05
N THR A 99 -0.44 -10.97 -0.41
CA THR A 99 -1.18 -11.96 0.39
C THR A 99 -0.46 -12.38 1.67
N SER A 100 0.85 -12.18 1.76
CA SER A 100 1.67 -12.41 2.96
C SER A 100 1.39 -11.46 4.13
N GLY A 101 0.53 -10.44 3.95
CA GLY A 101 0.31 -9.41 4.99
C GLY A 101 1.26 -8.23 4.85
N PHE A 102 1.66 -7.89 3.62
CA PHE A 102 2.61 -6.81 3.36
C PHE A 102 1.98 -5.73 2.47
N VAL A 103 2.00 -4.48 2.89
CA VAL A 103 1.60 -3.34 2.04
C VAL A 103 2.79 -2.98 1.16
N LYS A 104 2.69 -3.34 -0.12
CA LYS A 104 3.72 -3.02 -1.11
C LYS A 104 3.76 -1.51 -1.36
N ASP A 105 2.61 -0.94 -1.71
CA ASP A 105 2.48 0.48 -2.03
C ASP A 105 1.24 1.07 -1.37
N LEU A 106 1.40 2.26 -0.79
CA LEU A 106 0.31 3.14 -0.41
C LEU A 106 0.51 4.49 -1.11
N ALA A 107 -0.41 4.83 -1.99
CA ALA A 107 -0.35 6.03 -2.79
C ALA A 107 -1.64 6.85 -2.63
N VAL A 108 -1.48 8.17 -2.46
CA VAL A 108 -2.59 9.13 -2.49
C VAL A 108 -2.20 10.25 -3.44
N HIS A 109 -3.06 10.50 -4.42
CA HIS A 109 -2.88 11.54 -5.42
C HIS A 109 -2.66 12.89 -4.72
N PRO A 110 -1.69 13.73 -5.14
CA PRO A 110 -1.35 14.97 -4.46
C PRO A 110 -2.56 15.88 -4.15
N GLU A 111 -3.50 15.99 -5.09
CA GLU A 111 -4.73 16.80 -4.94
C GLU A 111 -5.73 16.23 -3.91
N SER A 112 -5.62 14.95 -3.56
CA SER A 112 -6.50 14.26 -2.62
C SER A 112 -5.86 14.05 -1.23
N ARG A 113 -4.65 14.57 -1.01
CA ARG A 113 -3.94 14.45 0.27
C ARG A 113 -4.57 15.32 1.36
N ARG A 114 -4.22 15.02 2.61
CA ARG A 114 -4.65 15.75 3.83
C ARG A 114 -6.16 15.72 4.11
N GLN A 115 -6.90 14.82 3.46
CA GLN A 115 -8.34 14.61 3.68
C GLN A 115 -8.64 13.33 4.50
N GLY A 116 -7.61 12.61 4.95
CA GLY A 116 -7.76 11.35 5.70
C GLY A 116 -7.76 10.08 4.83
N LEU A 117 -7.65 10.20 3.50
CA LEU A 117 -7.78 9.07 2.59
C LEU A 117 -6.75 7.95 2.80
N GLY A 118 -5.48 8.31 3.00
CA GLY A 118 -4.43 7.31 3.28
C GLY A 118 -4.65 6.56 4.60
N GLU A 119 -5.19 7.24 5.61
CA GLU A 119 -5.55 6.62 6.88
C GLU A 119 -6.74 5.67 6.71
N ALA A 120 -7.77 6.07 5.96
CA ALA A 120 -8.90 5.21 5.64
C ALA A 120 -8.47 3.93 4.91
N LEU A 121 -7.59 4.06 3.90
CA LEU A 121 -7.00 2.92 3.18
C LEU A 121 -6.25 1.98 4.12
N MET A 122 -5.34 2.48 4.95
CA MET A 122 -4.56 1.63 5.86
C MET A 122 -5.44 0.94 6.92
N ARG A 123 -6.43 1.65 7.47
CA ARG A 123 -7.39 1.03 8.42
C ARG A 123 -8.20 -0.07 7.76
N HIS A 124 -8.61 0.13 6.50
CA HIS A 124 -9.28 -0.91 5.73
C HIS A 124 -8.36 -2.13 5.51
N VAL A 125 -7.11 -1.91 5.11
CA VAL A 125 -6.09 -2.97 4.99
C VAL A 125 -5.99 -3.77 6.29
N PHE A 126 -5.80 -3.11 7.43
CA PHE A 126 -5.65 -3.79 8.72
C PHE A 126 -6.85 -4.67 9.06
N LEU A 127 -8.07 -4.18 8.85
CA LEU A 127 -9.27 -4.97 9.09
C LEU A 127 -9.38 -6.15 8.13
N THR A 128 -9.15 -5.94 6.83
CA THR A 128 -9.24 -7.00 5.83
C THR A 128 -8.24 -8.12 6.11
N PHE A 129 -7.01 -7.80 6.51
CA PHE A 129 -6.03 -8.83 6.88
C PHE A 129 -6.38 -9.53 8.20
N ARG A 130 -6.94 -8.81 9.18
CA ARG A 130 -7.43 -9.44 10.42
C ARG A 130 -8.55 -10.43 10.14
N GLU A 131 -9.51 -10.06 9.30
CA GLU A 131 -10.62 -10.93 8.88
C GLU A 131 -10.15 -12.18 8.14
N ARG A 132 -9.01 -12.09 7.44
CA ARG A 132 -8.32 -13.22 6.80
C ARG A 132 -7.43 -14.03 7.77
N GLY A 133 -7.42 -13.69 9.06
CA GLY A 133 -6.70 -14.43 10.10
C GLY A 133 -5.22 -14.05 10.26
N ALA A 134 -4.76 -12.97 9.62
CA ALA A 134 -3.42 -12.46 9.86
C ALA A 134 -3.30 -11.88 11.28
N THR A 135 -2.13 -12.03 11.89
CA THR A 135 -1.83 -11.46 13.21
C THR A 135 -1.20 -10.07 13.11
N HIS A 136 -0.65 -9.74 11.95
CA HIS A 136 0.02 -8.46 11.70
C HIS A 136 -0.03 -8.08 10.21
N VAL A 137 0.24 -6.80 9.94
CA VAL A 137 0.54 -6.27 8.60
C VAL A 137 1.85 -5.50 8.66
N ASP A 138 2.69 -5.70 7.66
CA ASP A 138 3.98 -5.03 7.54
C ASP A 138 4.06 -4.11 6.32
N LEU A 139 5.00 -3.18 6.36
CA LEU A 139 5.42 -2.40 5.20
C LEU A 139 6.88 -1.96 5.32
N LYS A 140 7.44 -1.51 4.21
CA LYS A 140 8.74 -0.83 4.18
C LYS A 140 8.56 0.67 3.96
N THR A 141 9.32 1.47 4.70
CA THR A 141 9.49 2.90 4.43
C THR A 141 10.93 3.33 4.70
N ASN A 142 11.27 4.59 4.42
CA ASN A 142 12.58 5.16 4.71
C ASN A 142 12.44 6.32 5.71
N THR A 143 13.17 6.26 6.83
CA THR A 143 13.02 7.24 7.94
C THR A 143 13.52 8.64 7.58
N VAL A 144 14.45 8.75 6.62
CA VAL A 144 15.07 10.01 6.21
C VAL A 144 14.43 10.56 4.94
N LYS A 145 14.30 9.74 3.90
CA LYS A 145 13.71 10.16 2.62
C LYS A 145 12.20 10.32 2.71
N ASN A 146 11.54 9.63 3.63
CA ASN A 146 10.09 9.63 3.75
C ASN A 146 9.62 9.83 5.21
N THR A 147 10.21 10.82 5.90
CA THR A 147 9.90 11.13 7.31
C THR A 147 8.40 11.40 7.53
N ALA A 148 7.71 12.00 6.56
CA ALA A 148 6.28 12.24 6.64
C ALA A 148 5.46 10.94 6.64
N ALA A 149 5.80 9.97 5.78
CA ALA A 149 5.16 8.66 5.78
C ALA A 149 5.49 7.87 7.05
N PHE A 150 6.74 7.90 7.51
CA PHE A 150 7.13 7.25 8.77
C PHE A 150 6.27 7.75 9.95
N ARG A 151 6.18 9.07 10.16
CA ARG A 151 5.33 9.67 11.20
C ARG A 151 3.84 9.38 10.99
N PHE A 152 3.40 9.25 9.74
CA PHE A 152 2.04 8.84 9.43
C PHE A 152 1.76 7.42 9.90
N TYR A 153 2.64 6.46 9.61
CA TYR A 153 2.49 5.06 10.04
C TYR A 153 2.60 4.90 11.55
N GLU A 154 3.50 5.64 12.22
CA GLU A 154 3.58 5.66 13.68
C GLU A 154 2.25 6.09 14.32
N ARG A 155 1.59 7.12 13.77
CA ARG A 155 0.27 7.56 14.27
C ARG A 155 -0.83 6.51 14.08
N LEU A 156 -0.67 5.58 13.14
CA LEU A 156 -1.55 4.42 12.98
C LEU A 156 -1.21 3.27 13.94
N GLY A 157 -0.19 3.46 14.79
CA GLY A 157 0.29 2.48 15.74
C GLY A 157 1.11 1.37 15.09
N MET A 158 1.78 1.66 13.96
CA MET A 158 2.81 0.79 13.43
C MET A 158 4.13 1.05 14.16
N ILE A 159 4.87 -0.01 14.45
CA ILE A 159 6.16 0.06 15.17
C ILE A 159 7.30 -0.49 14.31
N PRO A 160 8.52 0.05 14.44
CA PRO A 160 9.70 -0.56 13.81
C PRO A 160 9.93 -1.99 14.31
N VAL A 161 10.28 -2.87 13.38
CA VAL A 161 10.71 -4.25 13.66
C VAL A 161 11.95 -4.59 12.85
N ASP A 162 12.69 -5.60 13.29
CA ASP A 162 13.83 -6.12 12.55
C ASP A 162 13.38 -6.79 11.23
N TRP A 163 14.29 -6.80 10.25
CA TRP A 163 14.02 -7.43 8.96
C TRP A 163 13.88 -8.96 9.06
N GLU A 164 14.45 -9.57 10.09
CA GLU A 164 14.47 -11.02 10.32
C GLU A 164 13.27 -11.55 11.15
N GLY A 165 12.23 -10.73 11.42
CA GLY A 165 11.10 -11.10 12.29
C GLY A 165 9.71 -10.87 11.73
#